data_AF-A0AAU9TAV6-F1
#
_entry.id   AF-A0AAU9TAV6-F1
#
_cell.length_a   1.000
_cell.length_b   1.000
_cell.length_c   1.000
_cell.angle_alpha   90.00
_cell.angle_beta   90.00
_cell.angle_gamma   90.00
#
_symmetry.space_group_name_H-M   'P 1'
#
loop_
_entity.id
_entity.type
_entity.pdbx_description
1 polymer ?
#
loop_
_entity_poly.entity_id
_entity_poly.type
_entity_poly.pdbx_seq_one_letter_code
_entity_poly.pdbx_strand_id
1 'polypeptide(L)'
;MRENEKKHEQIKATAKTKKRKILEDSSSEDEDQINVYSEEEPIVEDKKDDYTTVDPNSFPVLKDLPKKGDFTIVEFEVKRKRMLHAVKVIGGKGNKTEVSFLRNSDKIPNNFQMLNVPDIATVELCDIKMILPKSKFSGNMKRKQLMYHFDIDFSNINLR
;
A
#
# COMPACT_ATOMS: atom_id res chain seq x y z
N MET A 1 46.31 59.10 -22.59
CA MET A 1 47.00 59.66 -21.42
C MET A 1 46.09 59.53 -20.19
N ARG A 2 46.65 58.97 -19.10
CA ARG A 2 46.38 59.23 -17.65
C ARG A 2 44.97 58.91 -17.08
N GLU A 3 44.84 57.88 -16.23
CA GLU A 3 45.00 57.82 -14.73
C GLU A 3 43.69 58.19 -13.98
N ASN A 4 43.07 57.24 -13.24
CA ASN A 4 43.05 57.10 -11.75
C ASN A 4 42.34 58.28 -11.02
N GLU A 5 41.42 58.16 -10.05
CA GLU A 5 41.47 57.44 -8.76
C GLU A 5 40.15 57.54 -7.94
N LYS A 6 39.80 56.46 -7.19
CA LYS A 6 39.20 56.30 -5.82
C LYS A 6 38.22 57.34 -5.19
N LYS A 7 37.17 56.85 -4.47
CA LYS A 7 37.11 56.70 -2.97
C LYS A 7 35.76 56.20 -2.41
N HIS A 8 35.86 55.47 -1.28
CA HIS A 8 34.86 54.90 -0.36
C HIS A 8 33.96 55.97 0.33
N GLU A 9 32.77 55.59 0.85
CA GLU A 9 32.47 55.50 2.33
C GLU A 9 31.01 55.05 2.63
N GLN A 10 30.83 54.39 3.78
CA GLN A 10 29.59 53.81 4.34
C GLN A 10 28.73 54.86 5.08
N ILE A 11 27.46 54.54 5.45
CA ILE A 11 26.92 54.67 6.84
C ILE A 11 25.38 54.37 6.94
N LYS A 12 25.09 53.29 7.71
CA LYS A 12 24.11 53.08 8.81
C LYS A 12 22.57 53.23 8.65
N ALA A 13 21.91 52.06 8.78
CA ALA A 13 20.90 51.64 9.78
C ALA A 13 19.75 52.57 10.22
N THR A 14 18.53 52.03 10.25
CA THR A 14 17.75 51.80 11.49
C THR A 14 16.55 50.88 11.25
N ALA A 15 16.48 49.81 12.04
CA ALA A 15 15.36 48.87 12.13
C ALA A 15 14.46 49.26 13.31
N LYS A 16 13.12 49.16 13.19
CA LYS A 16 12.21 48.84 14.33
C LYS A 16 10.93 48.11 13.88
N THR A 17 10.77 46.91 14.43
CA THR A 17 9.63 45.98 14.41
C THR A 17 8.56 46.26 15.48
N LYS A 18 7.39 45.57 15.33
CA LYS A 18 6.31 45.21 16.28
C LYS A 18 5.16 46.26 16.44
N LYS A 19 3.88 45.90 16.63
CA LYS A 19 3.23 44.80 17.40
C LYS A 19 1.84 44.44 16.83
N ARG A 20 1.43 43.16 16.95
CA ARG A 20 0.02 42.70 16.89
C ARG A 20 -0.73 43.16 18.14
N LYS A 21 -2.01 43.52 18.01
CA LYS A 21 -2.95 43.75 19.12
C LYS A 21 -3.96 42.59 19.20
N ILE A 22 -4.15 42.09 20.42
CA ILE A 22 -5.26 41.24 20.87
C ILE A 22 -6.06 42.09 21.87
N LEU A 23 -7.39 42.02 21.82
CA LEU A 23 -8.35 42.34 22.90
C LEU A 23 -9.71 41.75 22.46
N GLU A 24 -10.11 40.61 23.02
CA GLU A 24 -11.10 40.39 24.10
C GLU A 24 -12.56 40.75 23.79
N ASP A 25 -13.35 39.67 23.71
CA ASP A 25 -14.64 39.39 24.34
C ASP A 25 -15.77 40.43 24.32
N SER A 26 -16.86 40.06 23.62
CA SER A 26 -18.20 40.59 23.80
C SER A 26 -19.22 39.46 23.61
N SER A 27 -19.89 39.14 24.71
CA SER A 27 -21.08 38.31 24.84
C SER A 27 -22.15 38.62 23.79
N SER A 28 -22.62 37.60 23.09
CA SER A 28 -23.91 37.57 22.40
C SER A 28 -24.51 36.18 22.60
N GLU A 29 -25.60 36.13 23.35
CA GLU A 29 -26.47 34.97 23.49
C GLU A 29 -27.18 34.77 22.16
N ASP A 30 -26.87 33.70 21.44
CA ASP A 30 -27.66 33.26 20.29
C ASP A 30 -27.77 31.74 20.30
N GLU A 31 -29.02 31.30 20.21
CA GLU A 31 -29.56 30.00 20.53
C GLU A 31 -28.91 28.83 19.78
N ASP A 32 -28.55 27.80 20.55
CA ASP A 32 -28.12 26.50 20.07
C ASP A 32 -29.20 25.82 19.20
N GLN A 33 -29.10 25.96 17.87
CA GLN A 33 -29.73 25.00 16.95
C GLN A 33 -28.72 23.93 16.59
N ILE A 34 -28.68 22.88 17.42
CA ILE A 34 -28.02 21.62 17.15
C ILE A 34 -28.70 20.99 15.93
N ASN A 35 -28.16 21.25 14.75
CA ASN A 35 -28.56 20.55 13.54
C ASN A 35 -27.98 19.13 13.63
N VAL A 36 -28.79 18.20 14.17
CA VAL A 36 -28.52 16.76 14.14
C VAL A 36 -28.57 16.33 12.68
N TYR A 37 -27.44 16.46 11.98
CA TYR A 37 -27.19 15.73 10.76
C TYR A 37 -27.19 14.26 11.13
N SER A 38 -28.29 13.59 10.85
CA SER A 38 -28.37 12.14 10.87
C SER A 38 -27.41 11.65 9.78
N GLU A 39 -26.19 11.28 10.17
CA GLU A 39 -25.30 10.50 9.33
C GLU A 39 -26.01 9.15 9.10
N GLU A 40 -26.74 9.04 8.00
CA GLU A 40 -27.17 7.74 7.50
C GLU A 40 -25.89 6.93 7.24
N GLU A 41 -25.60 6.00 8.15
CA GLU A 41 -24.54 5.04 7.98
C GLU A 41 -24.75 4.35 6.63
N PRO A 42 -23.75 4.34 5.73
CA PRO A 42 -23.89 3.62 4.48
C PRO A 42 -24.09 2.15 4.84
N ILE A 43 -25.29 1.65 4.55
CA ILE A 43 -25.62 0.24 4.60
C ILE A 43 -24.60 -0.44 3.69
N VAL A 44 -23.61 -1.09 4.29
CA VAL A 44 -22.69 -1.96 3.56
C VAL A 44 -23.55 -3.14 3.15
N GLU A 45 -24.07 -3.10 1.93
CA GLU A 45 -24.69 -4.27 1.32
C GLU A 45 -23.64 -5.37 1.37
N ASP A 46 -23.85 -6.36 2.25
CA ASP A 46 -23.18 -7.65 2.24
C ASP A 46 -23.51 -8.34 0.91
N LYS A 47 -22.84 -7.90 -0.15
CA LYS A 47 -22.64 -8.73 -1.32
C LYS A 47 -21.89 -9.93 -0.78
N LYS A 48 -22.55 -11.08 -0.75
CA LYS A 48 -21.87 -12.37 -0.63
C LYS A 48 -20.91 -12.42 -1.81
N ASP A 49 -19.70 -11.97 -1.57
CA ASP A 49 -18.60 -12.12 -2.49
C ASP A 49 -18.38 -13.64 -2.59
N ASP A 50 -18.68 -14.20 -3.77
CA ASP A 50 -18.42 -15.60 -4.09
C ASP A 50 -16.90 -15.81 -4.17
N TYR A 51 -16.25 -15.87 -3.01
CA TYR A 51 -14.83 -16.15 -2.91
C TYR A 51 -14.56 -17.62 -3.29
N THR A 52 -13.50 -17.84 -4.07
CA THR A 52 -13.00 -19.20 -4.27
C THR A 52 -12.18 -19.63 -3.05
N THR A 53 -12.61 -20.67 -2.34
CA THR A 53 -11.86 -21.24 -1.20
C THR A 53 -10.69 -22.10 -1.69
N VAL A 54 -9.51 -21.93 -1.09
CA VAL A 54 -8.32 -22.74 -1.40
C VAL A 54 -8.19 -23.91 -0.41
N ASP A 55 -8.04 -25.14 -0.92
CA ASP A 55 -7.67 -26.31 -0.11
C ASP A 55 -6.15 -26.37 0.09
N PRO A 56 -5.62 -26.32 1.32
CA PRO A 56 -4.19 -26.40 1.61
C PRO A 56 -3.53 -27.70 1.11
N ASN A 57 -4.29 -28.78 0.95
CA ASN A 57 -3.77 -30.10 0.57
C ASN A 57 -3.89 -30.40 -0.93
N SER A 58 -4.64 -29.59 -1.67
CA SER A 58 -4.97 -29.86 -3.07
C SER A 58 -4.91 -28.57 -3.89
N PHE A 59 -3.70 -28.23 -4.35
CA PHE A 59 -3.52 -27.17 -5.34
C PHE A 59 -3.80 -27.69 -6.75
N PRO A 60 -4.49 -26.91 -7.59
CA PRO A 60 -4.71 -27.29 -8.98
C PRO A 60 -3.37 -27.34 -9.73
N VAL A 61 -3.22 -28.32 -10.62
CA VAL A 61 -2.07 -28.34 -11.54
C VAL A 61 -2.08 -27.06 -12.37
N LEU A 62 -0.96 -26.36 -12.40
CA LEU A 62 -0.78 -25.16 -13.21
C LEU A 62 -0.98 -25.52 -14.69
N LYS A 63 -2.03 -24.98 -15.30
CA LYS A 63 -2.29 -25.13 -16.74
C LYS A 63 -1.36 -24.25 -17.58
N ASP A 64 -1.02 -23.09 -17.02
CA ASP A 64 -0.22 -22.06 -17.68
C ASP A 64 1.05 -21.77 -16.88
N LEU A 65 2.10 -21.36 -17.59
CA LEU A 65 3.32 -20.85 -16.97
C LEU A 65 3.10 -19.41 -16.47
N PRO A 66 3.55 -19.08 -15.25
CA PRO A 66 3.41 -17.75 -14.69
C PRO A 66 4.28 -16.75 -15.45
N LYS A 67 3.70 -15.59 -15.80
CA LYS A 67 4.33 -14.55 -16.60
C LYS A 67 4.69 -13.34 -15.75
N LYS A 68 5.62 -12.53 -16.26
CA LYS A 68 5.96 -11.24 -15.63
C LYS A 68 4.69 -10.40 -15.44
N GLY A 69 4.49 -9.95 -14.20
CA GLY A 69 3.32 -9.18 -13.78
C GLY A 69 2.25 -10.01 -13.08
N ASP A 70 2.26 -11.34 -13.23
CA ASP A 70 1.29 -12.21 -12.57
C ASP A 70 1.54 -12.26 -11.07
N PHE A 71 0.44 -12.44 -10.32
CA PHE A 71 0.49 -12.75 -8.90
C PHE A 71 0.33 -14.25 -8.73
N THR A 72 1.11 -14.84 -7.83
CA THR A 72 1.13 -16.28 -7.62
C THR A 72 1.27 -16.61 -6.14
N ILE A 73 0.88 -17.84 -5.78
CA ILE A 73 1.19 -18.42 -4.48
C ILE A 73 2.35 -19.39 -4.66
N VAL A 74 3.38 -19.21 -3.83
CA VAL A 74 4.56 -20.09 -3.76
C VAL A 74 4.60 -20.80 -2.42
N GLU A 75 5.02 -22.06 -2.44
CA GLU A 75 5.21 -22.88 -1.26
C GLU A 75 6.69 -22.97 -0.91
N PHE A 76 7.01 -22.73 0.36
CA PHE A 76 8.32 -22.98 0.93
C PHE A 76 8.22 -23.94 2.10
N GLU A 77 9.18 -24.85 2.22
CA GLU A 77 9.31 -25.69 3.40
C GLU A 77 10.30 -25.10 4.39
N VAL A 78 9.81 -24.67 5.55
CA VAL A 78 10.63 -24.12 6.62
C VAL A 78 10.47 -25.00 7.86
N LYS A 79 11.55 -25.65 8.31
CA LYS A 79 11.55 -26.53 9.51
C LYS A 79 10.43 -27.59 9.47
N ARG A 80 10.24 -28.26 8.33
CA ARG A 80 9.18 -29.27 8.09
C ARG A 80 7.75 -28.71 8.14
N LYS A 81 7.58 -27.39 8.06
CA LYS A 81 6.28 -26.74 7.93
C LYS A 81 6.20 -26.08 6.56
N ARG A 82 5.10 -26.36 5.87
CA ARG A 82 4.76 -25.70 4.61
C ARG A 82 4.27 -24.29 4.92
N MET A 83 4.89 -23.30 4.29
CA MET A 83 4.51 -21.89 4.36
C MET A 83 4.21 -21.42 2.95
N LEU A 84 3.08 -20.75 2.80
CA LEU A 84 2.66 -20.20 1.52
C LEU A 84 2.91 -18.69 1.56
N HIS A 85 3.34 -18.14 0.43
CA HIS A 85 3.56 -16.70 0.28
C HIS A 85 2.92 -16.21 -1.00
N ALA A 86 2.32 -15.02 -0.92
CA ALA A 86 1.84 -14.31 -2.11
C ALA A 86 3.01 -13.55 -2.73
N VAL A 87 3.27 -13.77 -4.02
CA VAL A 87 4.39 -13.15 -4.73
C VAL A 87 3.94 -12.59 -6.08
N LYS A 88 4.64 -11.56 -6.55
CA LYS A 88 4.50 -11.04 -7.91
C LYS A 88 5.68 -11.48 -8.74
N VAL A 89 5.43 -12.02 -9.91
CA VAL A 89 6.47 -12.40 -10.86
C VAL A 89 7.04 -11.15 -11.49
N ILE A 90 8.35 -10.94 -11.34
CA ILE A 90 9.07 -9.78 -11.89
C ILE A 90 9.89 -10.16 -13.13
N GLY A 91 10.20 -11.44 -13.28
CA GLY A 91 10.98 -11.97 -14.39
C GLY A 91 11.12 -13.48 -14.31
N GLY A 92 11.89 -14.04 -15.25
CA GLY A 92 12.21 -15.46 -15.25
C GLY A 92 13.26 -15.78 -16.31
N LYS A 93 14.08 -16.78 -16.03
CA LYS A 93 15.12 -17.27 -16.95
C LYS A 93 15.15 -18.81 -16.90
N GLY A 94 14.72 -19.45 -17.99
CA GLY A 94 14.60 -20.90 -18.05
C GLY A 94 13.53 -21.42 -17.07
N ASN A 95 13.92 -22.36 -16.21
CA ASN A 95 13.02 -23.00 -15.23
C ASN A 95 12.93 -22.27 -13.88
N LYS A 96 13.56 -21.08 -13.80
CA LYS A 96 13.63 -20.28 -12.59
C LYS A 96 12.84 -18.99 -12.81
N THR A 97 11.98 -18.68 -11.86
CA THR A 97 11.12 -17.48 -11.87
C THR A 97 11.61 -16.53 -10.79
N GLU A 98 11.83 -15.27 -11.16
CA GLU A 98 12.16 -14.21 -10.21
C GLU A 98 10.86 -13.59 -9.70
N VAL A 99 10.72 -13.54 -8.38
CA VAL A 99 9.50 -13.11 -7.71
C VAL A 99 9.80 -12.07 -6.65
N SER A 100 8.86 -11.15 -6.44
CA SER A 100 8.86 -10.18 -5.35
C SER A 100 7.78 -10.54 -4.35
N PHE A 101 8.13 -10.67 -3.07
CA PHE A 101 7.17 -11.01 -2.03
C PHE A 101 6.21 -9.86 -1.74
N LEU A 102 4.94 -10.20 -1.54
CA LEU A 102 3.94 -9.32 -0.97
C LEU A 102 3.82 -9.58 0.53
N ARG A 103 3.51 -8.52 1.28
CA ARG A 103 3.18 -8.62 2.69
C ARG A 103 1.66 -8.60 2.86
N ASN A 104 1.13 -9.54 3.64
CA ASN A 104 -0.27 -9.51 4.05
C ASN A 104 -0.52 -8.33 5.01
N SER A 105 -1.70 -7.71 4.93
CA SER A 105 -2.13 -6.67 5.87
C SER A 105 -2.68 -7.31 7.14
N ASP A 106 -2.12 -6.95 8.29
CA ASP A 106 -2.64 -7.38 9.59
C ASP A 106 -4.04 -6.78 9.91
N LYS A 107 -4.43 -5.72 9.20
CA LYS A 107 -5.67 -4.97 9.47
C LYS A 107 -6.84 -5.40 8.59
N ILE A 108 -6.57 -5.78 7.34
CA ILE A 108 -7.59 -6.11 6.36
C ILE A 108 -7.21 -7.47 5.76
N PRO A 109 -7.98 -8.54 6.03
CA PRO A 109 -7.68 -9.85 5.46
C PRO A 109 -7.71 -9.80 3.93
N ASN A 110 -7.00 -10.73 3.30
CA ASN A 110 -6.91 -10.85 1.83
C ASN A 110 -6.46 -9.57 1.12
N ASN A 111 -5.75 -8.67 1.82
CA ASN A 111 -5.14 -7.48 1.25
C ASN A 111 -3.62 -7.56 1.37
N PHE A 112 -2.96 -7.34 0.24
CA PHE A 112 -1.53 -7.50 0.10
C PHE A 112 -0.90 -6.19 -0.34
N GLN A 113 0.32 -5.93 0.13
CA GLN A 113 1.07 -4.74 -0.25
C GLN A 113 2.48 -5.11 -0.68
N MET A 114 3.01 -4.34 -1.63
CA MET A 114 4.43 -4.40 -1.94
C MET A 114 5.23 -3.73 -0.83
N LEU A 115 6.37 -4.31 -0.51
CA LEU A 115 7.33 -3.68 0.38
C LEU A 115 7.98 -2.48 -0.32
N ASN A 116 8.27 -1.42 0.44
CA ASN A 116 9.00 -0.25 -0.08
C ASN A 116 10.38 -0.62 -0.63
N VAL A 117 11.03 -1.59 0.04
CA VAL A 117 12.22 -2.26 -0.45
C VAL A 117 11.78 -3.66 -0.87
N PRO A 118 11.81 -3.99 -2.17
CA PRO A 118 11.30 -5.27 -2.65
C PRO A 118 12.16 -6.41 -2.08
N ASP A 119 11.49 -7.40 -1.51
CA ASP A 119 12.09 -8.67 -1.13
C ASP A 119 11.98 -9.60 -2.34
N ILE A 120 13.12 -9.93 -2.95
CA ILE A 120 13.20 -10.64 -4.22
C ILE A 120 13.85 -11.99 -4.00
N ALA A 121 13.26 -13.03 -4.58
CA ALA A 121 13.85 -14.36 -4.63
C ALA A 121 13.67 -15.01 -6.00
N THR A 122 14.45 -16.06 -6.21
CA THR A 122 14.34 -16.92 -7.38
C THR A 122 13.74 -18.25 -6.94
N VAL A 123 12.59 -18.61 -7.51
CA VAL A 123 11.85 -19.84 -7.19
C VAL A 123 11.81 -20.77 -8.39
N GLU A 124 11.70 -22.07 -8.13
CA GLU A 124 11.49 -23.06 -9.18
C GLU A 124 10.00 -23.11 -9.55
N LEU A 125 9.69 -23.49 -10.79
CA LEU A 125 8.32 -23.60 -11.27
C LEU A 125 7.48 -24.61 -10.45
N CYS A 126 8.11 -25.63 -9.87
CA CYS A 126 7.47 -26.65 -9.04
C CYS A 126 6.95 -26.11 -7.69
N ASP A 127 7.55 -25.01 -7.20
CA ASP A 127 7.18 -24.39 -5.93
C ASP A 127 5.99 -23.45 -6.10
N ILE A 128 5.68 -23.04 -7.33
CA ILE A 128 4.52 -22.21 -7.66
C ILE A 128 3.28 -23.10 -7.65
N LYS A 129 2.36 -22.82 -6.73
CA LYS A 129 1.17 -23.65 -6.50
C LYS A 129 -0.05 -23.16 -7.26
N MET A 130 -0.15 -21.84 -7.45
CA MET A 130 -1.34 -21.24 -8.04
C MET A 130 -0.99 -19.88 -8.66
N ILE A 131 -1.57 -19.60 -9.83
CA ILE A 131 -1.65 -18.25 -10.38
C ILE A 131 -2.92 -17.60 -9.83
N LEU A 132 -2.77 -16.44 -9.21
CA LEU A 132 -3.87 -15.69 -8.63
C LEU A 132 -4.66 -14.97 -9.73
N PRO A 133 -5.98 -14.76 -9.54
CA PRO A 133 -6.78 -13.93 -10.41
C PRO A 133 -6.23 -12.50 -10.40
N LYS A 134 -6.67 -11.70 -11.37
CA LYS A 134 -6.28 -10.29 -11.42
C LYS A 134 -6.70 -9.60 -10.13
N SER A 135 -5.73 -8.95 -9.49
CA SER A 135 -5.99 -8.19 -8.27
C SER A 135 -6.94 -7.03 -8.55
N LYS A 136 -7.92 -6.84 -7.69
CA LYS A 136 -8.62 -5.57 -7.55
C LYS A 136 -7.75 -4.64 -6.73
N PHE A 137 -7.72 -3.36 -7.10
CA PHE A 137 -7.07 -2.34 -6.29
C PHE A 137 -8.07 -1.82 -5.26
N SER A 138 -7.76 -1.98 -3.98
CA SER A 138 -8.52 -1.33 -2.91
C SER A 138 -7.81 -0.02 -2.55
N GLY A 139 -8.43 1.12 -2.86
CA GLY A 139 -7.86 2.43 -2.51
C GLY A 139 -8.26 3.56 -3.43
N ASN A 140 -9.28 4.32 -3.03
CA ASN A 140 -9.43 5.71 -3.46
C ASN A 140 -8.53 6.56 -2.55
N MET A 141 -7.36 7.02 -3.01
CA MET A 141 -6.70 8.29 -2.61
C MET A 141 -5.21 8.31 -2.98
N LYS A 142 -4.78 9.48 -3.49
CA LYS A 142 -3.43 9.83 -4.00
C LYS A 142 -2.24 9.61 -3.03
N ARG A 143 -2.46 9.14 -1.80
CA ARG A 143 -1.44 9.05 -0.74
C ARG A 143 -1.35 7.68 -0.04
N LYS A 144 -2.22 6.71 -0.34
CA LYS A 144 -2.13 5.36 0.24
C LYS A 144 -1.33 4.46 -0.70
N GLN A 145 -0.47 3.60 -0.14
CA GLN A 145 0.19 2.54 -0.89
C GLN A 145 -0.87 1.67 -1.58
N LEU A 146 -0.59 1.24 -2.81
CA LEU A 146 -1.49 0.38 -3.58
C LEU A 146 -1.64 -0.95 -2.83
N MET A 147 -2.88 -1.26 -2.41
CA MET A 147 -3.25 -2.56 -1.85
C MET A 147 -3.85 -3.44 -2.94
N TYR A 148 -3.41 -4.68 -2.97
CA TYR A 148 -3.88 -5.72 -3.88
C TYR A 148 -4.86 -6.61 -3.14
N HIS A 149 -6.06 -6.76 -3.70
CA HIS A 149 -7.08 -7.67 -3.20
C HIS A 149 -7.38 -8.73 -4.25
N PHE A 150 -7.55 -9.98 -3.83
CA PHE A 150 -7.88 -11.10 -4.70
C PHE A 150 -9.22 -11.69 -4.29
N ASP A 151 -10.02 -12.11 -5.26
CA ASP A 151 -11.31 -12.79 -5.04
C ASP A 151 -11.10 -14.27 -4.65
N ILE A 152 -10.21 -14.50 -3.69
CA ILE A 152 -9.85 -15.81 -3.16
C ILE A 152 -9.85 -15.73 -1.64
N ASP A 153 -10.44 -16.74 -1.02
CA ASP A 153 -10.40 -16.89 0.43
C ASP A 153 -9.16 -17.71 0.83
N PHE A 154 -8.23 -17.04 1.52
CA PHE A 154 -7.00 -17.63 2.04
C PHE A 154 -7.11 -18.10 3.50
N SER A 155 -8.28 -18.04 4.13
CA SER A 155 -8.47 -18.35 5.55
C SER A 155 -8.04 -19.77 5.95
N ASN A 156 -8.11 -20.71 5.00
CA ASN A 156 -7.76 -22.12 5.23
C ASN A 156 -6.29 -22.46 4.96
N ILE A 157 -5.49 -21.50 4.52
CA ILE A 157 -4.07 -21.71 4.20
C ILE A 157 -3.17 -20.85 5.09
N ASN A 158 -1.99 -21.36 5.42
CA ASN A 158 -0.98 -20.61 6.17
C ASN A 158 -0.21 -19.68 5.23
N LEU A 159 -0.84 -18.56 4.88
CA LEU A 159 -0.28 -17.52 4.03
C LEU A 159 0.47 -16.48 4.89
N ARG A 160 1.75 -16.24 4.58
CA ARG A 160 2.61 -15.29 5.28
C ARG A 160 3.09 -14.13 4.41
#